data_AF-A0A3N1IWR8-F1
#
_entry.id   AF-A0A3N1IWR8-F1
#
_cell.length_a   1.000
_cell.length_b   1.000
_cell.length_c   1.000
_cell.angle_alpha   90.00
_cell.angle_beta   90.00
_cell.angle_gamma   90.00
#
_symmetry.space_group_name_H-M   'P 1'
#
loop_
_entity.id
_entity.type
_entity.pdbx_description
1 polymer ?
#
loop_
_entity_poly.entity_id
_entity_poly.type
_entity_poly.pdbx_seq_one_letter_code
_entity_poly.pdbx_strand_id
1 'polypeptide(L)'
;MSLTTLPFPVDKAAAPAVEVQPRTHRKISTELVGKIQTVLEQTVKSHPEFENILIATADGFDIAAMIKDNDKESIRRLAAISSSMLSLSIEILAEMSAGEQKILTLEGEQGNIFITQVSADTFALSLTVITRDNESLGKFFWLIRQLKQEIETLCAGAVQAESASEGSND
;
A
#
# COMPACT_ATOMS: atom_id res chain seq x y z
N MET A 1 23.99 -36.26 -0.49
CA MET A 1 23.88 -34.95 0.20
C MET A 1 22.44 -34.84 0.67
N SER A 2 22.23 -34.97 1.98
CA SER A 2 20.89 -34.93 2.59
C SER A 2 20.56 -33.48 2.93
N LEU A 3 19.43 -32.97 2.44
CA LEU A 3 18.92 -31.64 2.79
C LEU A 3 18.45 -31.67 4.24
N THR A 4 19.28 -31.14 5.13
CA THR A 4 18.93 -30.94 6.54
C THR A 4 17.82 -29.89 6.63
N THR A 5 16.65 -30.33 7.10
CA THR A 5 15.51 -29.50 7.48
C THR A 5 15.94 -28.44 8.50
N LEU A 6 15.67 -27.16 8.22
CA LEU A 6 15.88 -26.07 9.18
C LEU A 6 14.94 -26.26 10.38
N PRO A 7 15.41 -26.05 11.63
CA PRO A 7 14.58 -26.19 12.81
C PRO A 7 13.94 -24.83 13.12
N PHE A 8 12.78 -24.54 12.54
CA PHE A 8 11.92 -23.49 13.08
C PHE A 8 10.91 -24.14 14.03
N PRO A 9 11.02 -23.96 15.35
CA PRO A 9 9.95 -24.33 16.27
C PRO A 9 8.77 -23.40 16.01
N VAL A 10 7.76 -23.90 15.29
CA VAL A 10 6.46 -23.24 15.17
C VAL A 10 5.74 -23.45 16.50
N ASP A 11 5.80 -22.44 17.38
CA ASP A 11 4.95 -22.41 18.55
C ASP A 11 3.50 -22.33 18.07
N LYS A 12 2.73 -23.38 18.35
CA LYS A 12 1.40 -23.64 17.80
C LYS A 12 0.33 -22.85 18.55
N ALA A 13 0.66 -21.62 18.96
CA ALA A 13 -0.36 -20.67 19.36
C ALA A 13 -1.09 -20.27 18.08
N ALA A 14 -2.31 -20.78 17.92
CA ALA A 14 -3.16 -20.43 16.80
C ALA A 14 -3.27 -18.90 16.74
N ALA A 15 -2.57 -18.29 15.78
CA ALA A 15 -2.89 -16.94 15.37
C ALA A 15 -4.39 -16.92 15.06
N PRO A 16 -5.14 -15.90 15.53
CA PRO A 16 -6.55 -15.82 15.19
C PRO A 16 -6.66 -15.90 13.67
N ALA A 17 -7.51 -16.81 13.18
CA ALA A 17 -7.79 -16.91 11.77
C ALA A 17 -8.09 -15.51 11.27
N VAL A 18 -7.22 -14.98 10.40
CA VAL A 18 -7.50 -13.72 9.70
C VAL A 18 -8.67 -14.05 8.80
N GLU A 19 -9.86 -13.77 9.31
CA GLU A 19 -11.10 -13.95 8.58
C GLU A 19 -11.00 -13.03 7.37
N VAL A 20 -10.76 -13.63 6.20
CA VAL A 20 -10.75 -12.92 4.92
C VAL A 20 -12.20 -12.52 4.66
N GLN A 21 -12.58 -11.38 5.24
CA GLN A 21 -13.90 -10.81 5.05
C GLN A 21 -14.09 -10.56 3.54
N PRO A 22 -15.28 -10.83 2.99
CA PRO A 22 -15.57 -10.52 1.60
C PRO A 22 -15.32 -9.02 1.37
N ARG A 23 -14.32 -8.69 0.54
CA ARG A 23 -13.96 -7.33 0.17
C ARG A 23 -15.15 -6.69 -0.54
N THR A 24 -15.97 -5.95 0.19
CA THR A 24 -17.07 -5.19 -0.40
C THR A 24 -16.45 -4.08 -1.25
N HIS A 25 -16.69 -4.15 -2.57
CA HIS A 25 -16.12 -3.23 -3.55
C HIS A 25 -16.87 -1.89 -3.48
N ARG A 26 -16.67 -1.12 -2.40
CA ARG A 26 -17.19 0.25 -2.29
C ARG A 26 -16.40 1.12 -3.26
N LYS A 27 -17.10 1.86 -4.12
CA LYS A 27 -16.44 2.78 -5.06
C LYS A 27 -15.79 3.93 -4.29
N ILE A 28 -14.50 4.16 -4.53
CA ILE A 28 -13.77 5.31 -4.01
C ILE A 28 -14.30 6.58 -4.71
N SER A 29 -14.63 7.62 -3.93
CA SER A 29 -15.20 8.86 -4.46
C SER A 29 -14.17 9.64 -5.27
N THR A 30 -14.61 10.31 -6.34
CA THR A 30 -13.72 11.12 -7.20
C THR A 30 -13.05 12.25 -6.43
N GLU A 31 -13.71 12.81 -5.41
CA GLU A 31 -13.13 13.83 -4.54
C GLU A 31 -11.94 13.28 -3.73
N LEU A 32 -12.08 12.08 -3.15
CA LEU A 32 -10.99 11.43 -2.42
C LEU A 32 -9.81 11.11 -3.35
N VAL A 33 -10.09 10.60 -4.56
CA VAL A 33 -9.06 10.37 -5.58
C VAL A 33 -8.28 11.66 -5.87
N GLY A 34 -8.97 12.79 -6.07
CA GLY A 34 -8.33 14.08 -6.31
C GLY A 34 -7.46 14.58 -5.15
N LYS A 35 -7.92 14.36 -3.90
CA LYS A 35 -7.14 14.68 -2.69
C LYS A 35 -5.88 13.83 -2.60
N ILE A 36 -5.98 12.52 -2.79
CA ILE A 36 -4.82 11.61 -2.79
C ILE A 36 -3.83 12.02 -3.87
N GLN A 37 -4.30 12.27 -5.10
CA GLN A 37 -3.45 12.71 -6.20
C GLN A 37 -2.66 13.99 -5.86
N THR A 38 -3.33 14.97 -5.23
CA THR A 38 -2.68 16.21 -4.79
C THR A 38 -1.56 15.96 -3.79
N VAL A 39 -1.78 15.05 -2.82
CA VAL A 39 -0.75 14.66 -1.84
C VAL A 39 0.44 13.98 -2.53
N LEU A 40 0.20 13.08 -3.48
CA LEU A 40 1.29 12.43 -4.23
C LEU A 40 2.12 13.46 -5.00
N GLU A 41 1.47 14.40 -5.68
CA GLU A 41 2.14 15.49 -6.41
C GLU A 41 3.00 16.37 -5.49
N GLN A 42 2.49 16.75 -4.32
CA GLN A 42 3.21 17.54 -3.33
C GLN A 42 4.40 16.76 -2.74
N THR A 43 4.23 15.46 -2.52
CA THR A 43 5.28 14.59 -2.01
C THR A 43 6.43 14.51 -3.01
N VAL A 44 6.16 14.20 -4.28
CA VAL A 44 7.21 14.12 -5.31
C VAL A 44 7.90 15.48 -5.54
N LYS A 45 7.17 16.59 -5.43
CA LYS A 45 7.76 17.94 -5.48
C LYS A 45 8.73 18.22 -4.32
N SER A 46 8.39 17.74 -3.13
CA SER A 46 9.20 17.94 -1.92
C SER A 46 10.33 16.92 -1.79
N HIS A 47 10.16 15.75 -2.40
CA HIS A 47 11.06 14.59 -2.34
C HIS A 47 11.31 14.02 -3.75
N PRO A 48 12.17 14.66 -4.57
CA PRO A 48 12.47 14.22 -5.93
C PRO A 48 13.16 12.84 -6.01
N GLU A 49 13.63 12.30 -4.89
CA GLU A 49 14.14 10.94 -4.74
C GLU A 49 13.06 9.87 -4.98
N PHE A 50 11.78 10.22 -4.81
CA PHE A 50 10.64 9.39 -5.19
C PHE A 50 10.40 9.52 -6.70
N GLU A 51 10.85 8.53 -7.45
CA GLU A 51 10.70 8.51 -8.91
C GLU A 51 9.27 8.15 -9.32
N ASN A 52 8.69 7.13 -8.69
CA ASN A 52 7.30 6.76 -8.94
C ASN A 52 6.57 6.49 -7.63
N ILE A 53 5.33 7.00 -7.53
CA ILE A 53 4.43 6.70 -6.42
C ILE A 53 3.08 6.26 -6.99
N LEU A 54 2.52 5.19 -6.45
CA LEU A 54 1.23 4.64 -6.87
C LEU A 54 0.40 4.25 -5.66
N ILE A 55 -0.87 4.69 -5.67
CA ILE A 55 -1.94 4.12 -4.85
C ILE A 55 -2.80 3.26 -5.76
N ALA A 56 -2.97 2.00 -5.37
CA ALA A 56 -3.84 1.05 -6.06
C ALA A 56 -4.74 0.32 -5.06
N THR A 57 -5.82 -0.27 -5.54
CA THR A 57 -6.61 -1.20 -4.73
C THR A 57 -5.87 -2.51 -4.54
N ALA A 58 -6.23 -3.26 -3.50
CA ALA A 58 -5.72 -4.60 -3.27
C ALA A 58 -6.07 -5.60 -4.40
N ASP A 59 -6.95 -5.23 -5.33
CA ASP A 59 -7.32 -6.02 -6.51
C ASP A 59 -6.57 -5.56 -7.79
N GLY A 60 -5.68 -4.56 -7.68
CA GLY A 60 -4.80 -4.13 -8.76
C GLY A 60 -5.34 -3.02 -9.67
N PHE A 61 -6.35 -2.26 -9.23
CA PHE A 61 -6.83 -1.07 -9.94
C PHE A 61 -6.09 0.18 -9.46
N ASP A 62 -5.60 1.00 -10.39
CA ASP A 62 -4.95 2.28 -10.07
C ASP A 62 -5.96 3.32 -9.57
N ILE A 63 -5.58 4.04 -8.52
CA ILE A 63 -6.40 5.09 -7.89
C ILE A 63 -5.77 6.47 -8.14
N ALA A 64 -4.49 6.61 -7.83
CA ALA A 64 -3.73 7.84 -8.00
C ALA A 64 -2.26 7.49 -8.23
N ALA A 65 -1.58 8.25 -9.09
CA ALA A 65 -0.22 7.93 -9.45
C ALA A 65 0.59 9.17 -9.82
N MET A 66 1.86 9.11 -9.49
CA MET A 66 2.92 9.98 -9.99
C MET A 66 3.96 9.07 -10.60
N ILE A 67 3.87 8.83 -11.91
CA ILE A 67 4.83 7.98 -12.66
C ILE A 67 5.49 8.83 -13.72
N LYS A 68 6.81 8.69 -13.85
CA LYS A 68 7.60 9.32 -14.92
C LYS A 68 7.00 8.92 -16.27
N ASP A 69 6.66 9.91 -17.09
CA ASP A 69 5.97 9.80 -18.39
C ASP A 69 4.46 9.54 -18.34
N ASN A 70 3.87 9.31 -17.16
CA ASN A 70 2.42 9.15 -16.94
C ASN A 70 1.74 8.17 -17.93
N ASP A 71 2.46 7.11 -18.32
CA ASP A 71 1.95 6.09 -19.23
C ASP A 71 0.91 5.21 -18.53
N LYS A 72 -0.31 5.19 -19.08
CA LYS A 72 -1.45 4.46 -18.50
C LYS A 72 -1.23 2.96 -18.45
N GLU A 73 -0.52 2.39 -19.43
CA GLU A 73 -0.23 0.95 -19.42
C GLU A 73 0.74 0.60 -18.29
N SER A 74 1.78 1.41 -18.11
CA SER A 74 2.77 1.23 -17.05
C SER A 74 2.17 1.38 -15.66
N ILE A 75 1.28 2.36 -15.46
CA ILE A 75 0.51 2.53 -14.21
C ILE A 75 -0.31 1.26 -13.90
N ARG A 76 -1.10 0.78 -14.87
CA ARG A 76 -1.95 -0.41 -14.69
C ARG A 76 -1.14 -1.67 -14.42
N ARG A 77 0.00 -1.82 -15.12
CA ARG A 77 0.92 -2.94 -14.91
C ARG A 77 1.53 -2.91 -13.51
N LEU A 78 1.98 -1.73 -13.06
CA LEU A 78 2.53 -1.57 -11.71
C LEU A 78 1.48 -1.84 -10.62
N ALA A 79 0.23 -1.40 -10.82
CA ALA A 79 -0.88 -1.68 -9.90
C ALA A 79 -1.12 -3.18 -9.73
N ALA A 80 -1.18 -3.93 -10.85
CA ALA A 80 -1.39 -5.37 -10.82
C ALA A 80 -0.22 -6.14 -10.18
N ILE A 81 1.02 -5.76 -10.47
CA ILE A 81 2.21 -6.42 -9.91
C ILE A 81 2.31 -6.14 -8.41
N SER A 82 2.15 -4.88 -8.00
CA SER A 82 2.29 -4.48 -6.60
C SER A 82 1.19 -5.05 -5.70
N SER A 83 -0.06 -5.14 -6.18
CA SER A 83 -1.15 -5.76 -5.42
C SER A 83 -0.93 -7.26 -5.21
N SER A 84 -0.40 -7.94 -6.23
CA SER A 84 -0.04 -9.36 -6.15
C SER A 84 1.09 -9.58 -5.12
N MET A 85 2.14 -8.75 -5.17
CA MET A 85 3.26 -8.82 -4.23
C MET A 85 2.84 -8.49 -2.79
N LEU A 86 1.95 -7.51 -2.61
CA LEU A 86 1.43 -7.18 -1.30
C LEU A 86 0.71 -8.38 -0.68
N SER A 87 -0.22 -8.99 -1.41
CA SER A 87 -0.92 -10.21 -0.95
C SER A 87 0.09 -11.27 -0.55
N LEU A 88 0.98 -11.67 -1.47
CA LEU A 88 1.98 -12.71 -1.20
C LEU A 88 2.82 -12.42 0.04
N SER A 89 3.22 -11.17 0.25
CA SER A 89 3.99 -10.77 1.43
C SER A 89 3.19 -10.90 2.74
N ILE A 90 1.88 -10.62 2.72
CA ILE A 90 0.97 -10.82 3.85
C ILE A 90 0.83 -12.32 4.14
N GLU A 91 0.60 -13.14 3.12
CA GLU A 91 0.43 -14.59 3.32
C GLU A 91 1.71 -15.26 3.85
N ILE A 92 2.89 -14.85 3.37
CA ILE A 92 4.17 -15.34 3.90
C ILE A 92 4.31 -14.99 5.39
N LEU A 93 3.99 -13.75 5.77
CA LEU A 93 4.06 -13.34 7.18
C LEU A 93 3.06 -14.10 8.05
N ALA A 94 1.85 -14.35 7.54
CA ALA A 94 0.83 -15.14 8.22
C ALA A 94 1.29 -16.58 8.45
N GLU A 95 1.82 -17.25 7.40
CA GLU A 95 2.33 -18.62 7.49
C GLU A 95 3.49 -18.73 8.49
N MET A 96 4.36 -17.72 8.55
CA MET A 96 5.47 -17.66 9.50
C MET A 96 5.06 -17.17 10.90
N SER A 97 3.79 -16.83 11.12
CA SER A 97 3.31 -16.18 12.36
C SER A 97 4.12 -14.92 12.74
N ALA A 98 4.58 -14.18 11.74
CA ALA A 98 5.49 -13.03 11.87
C ALA A 98 4.78 -11.68 12.03
N GLY A 99 3.44 -11.70 12.20
CA GLY A 99 2.62 -10.51 12.40
C GLY A 99 2.22 -9.81 11.09
N GLU A 100 1.88 -8.53 11.21
CA GLU A 100 1.34 -7.73 10.10
C GLU A 100 2.41 -7.23 9.13
N GLN A 101 2.02 -7.08 7.86
CA GLN A 101 2.84 -6.48 6.83
C GLN A 101 3.07 -5.00 7.12
N LYS A 102 4.33 -4.64 7.42
CA LYS A 102 4.73 -3.25 7.62
C LYS A 102 5.14 -2.60 6.31
N ILE A 103 6.19 -3.14 5.69
CA ILE A 103 6.70 -2.69 4.40
C ILE A 103 7.49 -3.83 3.75
N LEU A 104 7.20 -4.13 2.49
CA LEU A 104 8.01 -5.00 1.65
C LEU A 104 9.04 -4.11 0.95
N THR A 105 10.32 -4.47 1.03
CA THR A 105 11.41 -3.72 0.40
C THR A 105 12.09 -4.62 -0.62
N LEU A 106 12.24 -4.13 -1.84
CA LEU A 106 13.00 -4.78 -2.91
C LEU A 106 14.14 -3.82 -3.27
N GLU A 107 15.38 -4.23 -2.96
CA GLU A 107 16.56 -3.43 -3.25
C GLU A 107 17.06 -3.73 -4.67
N GLY A 108 17.27 -2.68 -5.45
CA GLY A 108 17.77 -2.76 -6.81
C GLY A 108 19.01 -1.90 -7.01
N GLU A 109 19.77 -2.18 -8.06
CA GLU A 109 20.99 -1.40 -8.39
C GLU A 109 20.70 0.07 -8.72
N GLN A 110 19.48 0.37 -9.17
CA GLN A 110 19.05 1.70 -9.63
C GLN A 110 18.06 2.37 -8.67
N GLY A 111 17.89 1.80 -7.48
CA GLY A 111 16.95 2.27 -6.47
C GLY A 111 16.07 1.16 -5.93
N ASN A 112 15.20 1.53 -5.00
CA ASN A 112 14.47 0.59 -4.17
C ASN A 112 12.97 0.68 -4.44
N ILE A 113 12.27 -0.45 -4.31
CA ILE A 113 10.82 -0.52 -4.38
C ILE A 113 10.29 -0.84 -3.00
N PHE A 114 9.31 -0.06 -2.57
CA PHE A 114 8.62 -0.23 -1.31
C PHE A 114 7.15 -0.46 -1.55
N ILE A 115 6.58 -1.49 -0.92
CA ILE A 115 5.15 -1.80 -1.00
C ILE A 115 4.60 -1.94 0.41
N THR A 116 3.57 -1.18 0.75
CA THR A 116 2.90 -1.25 2.06
C THR A 116 1.39 -1.18 1.88
N GLN A 117 0.67 -1.87 2.76
CA GLN A 117 -0.77 -1.68 2.86
C GLN A 117 -1.09 -0.31 3.48
N VAL A 118 -2.07 0.38 2.91
CA VAL A 118 -2.70 1.57 3.49
C VAL A 118 -4.04 1.12 4.05
N SER A 119 -4.20 1.23 5.37
CA SER A 119 -5.42 0.80 6.04
C SER A 119 -6.49 1.87 5.91
N ALA A 120 -7.58 1.56 5.20
CA ALA A 120 -8.79 2.36 5.24
C ALA A 120 -9.97 1.45 5.61
N ASP A 121 -10.84 1.94 6.50
CA ASP A 121 -11.95 1.16 7.07
C ASP A 121 -12.90 0.57 6.01
N THR A 122 -12.92 1.18 4.83
CA THR A 122 -13.87 0.87 3.76
C THR A 122 -13.23 0.25 2.51
N PHE A 123 -11.91 0.31 2.35
CA PHE A 123 -11.22 -0.29 1.20
C PHE A 123 -9.75 -0.59 1.52
N ALA A 124 -9.23 -1.71 1.00
CA ALA A 124 -7.82 -2.06 1.11
C ALA A 124 -7.03 -1.44 -0.05
N LEU A 125 -6.05 -0.60 0.29
CA LEU A 125 -5.17 0.06 -0.68
C LEU A 125 -3.72 -0.41 -0.51
N SER A 126 -2.96 -0.38 -1.60
CA SER A 126 -1.52 -0.52 -1.60
C SER A 126 -0.88 0.82 -1.94
N LEU A 127 0.19 1.16 -1.21
CA LEU A 127 1.12 2.23 -1.55
C LEU A 127 2.40 1.59 -2.09
N THR A 128 2.74 1.94 -3.32
CA THR A 128 4.00 1.55 -3.97
C THR A 128 4.85 2.79 -4.20
N VAL A 129 6.10 2.75 -3.76
CA VAL A 129 7.09 3.82 -3.98
C VAL A 129 8.34 3.23 -4.63
N ILE A 130 8.80 3.86 -5.71
CA ILE A 130 10.04 3.53 -6.41
C ILE A 130 10.98 4.72 -6.28
N THR A 131 12.22 4.46 -5.86
CA THR A 131 13.26 5.48 -5.69
C THR A 131 14.32 5.36 -6.79
N ARG A 132 15.05 6.44 -7.06
CA ARG A 132 16.11 6.52 -8.11
C ARG A 132 17.53 6.59 -7.55
N ASP A 133 17.66 6.62 -6.23
CA ASP A 133 18.91 6.68 -5.50
C ASP A 133 18.89 5.70 -4.32
N ASN A 134 20.08 5.30 -3.89
CA ASN A 134 20.26 4.49 -2.69
C ASN A 134 20.60 5.42 -1.51
N GLU A 135 19.78 6.45 -1.32
CA GLU A 135 19.78 7.21 -0.08
C GLU A 135 19.50 6.28 1.12
N SER A 136 19.71 6.78 2.33
CA SER A 136 19.51 5.97 3.53
C SER A 136 18.10 5.38 3.58
N LEU A 137 17.99 4.04 3.64
CA LEU A 137 16.72 3.33 3.82
C LEU A 137 15.90 3.88 5.00
N GLY A 138 16.57 4.34 6.07
CA GLY A 138 15.92 4.98 7.21
C GLY A 138 15.11 6.23 6.83
N LYS A 139 15.63 7.07 5.93
CA LYS A 139 14.92 8.24 5.41
C LYS A 139 13.68 7.83 4.63
N PHE A 140 13.82 6.85 3.74
CA PHE A 140 12.68 6.34 2.97
C PHE A 140 11.60 5.73 3.85
N PHE A 141 11.98 4.91 4.84
CA PHE A 141 11.02 4.37 5.79
C PHE A 141 10.27 5.47 6.55
N TRP A 142 10.95 6.55 6.93
CA TRP A 142 10.30 7.69 7.58
C TRP A 142 9.32 8.41 6.64
N LEU A 143 9.76 8.77 5.43
CA LEU A 143 8.94 9.46 4.43
C LEU A 143 7.71 8.64 4.03
N ILE A 144 7.89 7.35 3.75
CA ILE A 144 6.80 6.45 3.36
C ILE A 144 5.79 6.30 4.48
N ARG A 145 6.24 6.25 5.75
CA ARG A 145 5.33 6.24 6.90
C ARG A 145 4.52 7.52 7.01
N GLN A 146 5.13 8.69 6.79
CA GLN A 146 4.41 9.97 6.80
C GLN A 146 3.36 10.01 5.68
N LEU A 147 3.76 9.67 4.45
CA LEU A 147 2.85 9.62 3.31
C LEU A 147 1.69 8.64 3.54
N LYS A 148 2.00 7.44 4.05
CA LYS A 148 0.98 6.44 4.41
C LYS A 148 -0.02 7.03 5.41
N GLN A 149 0.45 7.61 6.51
CA GLN A 149 -0.41 8.18 7.55
C GLN A 149 -1.30 9.32 7.04
N GLU A 150 -0.77 10.16 6.16
CA GLU A 150 -1.55 11.24 5.53
C GLU A 150 -2.69 10.69 4.67
N ILE A 151 -2.41 9.66 3.87
CA ILE A 151 -3.42 9.01 3.03
C ILE A 151 -4.47 8.27 3.89
N GLU A 152 -4.05 7.57 4.94
CA GLU A 152 -4.98 6.93 5.90
C GLU A 152 -5.92 7.96 6.52
N THR A 153 -5.41 9.14 6.88
CA THR A 153 -6.20 10.25 7.42
C THR A 153 -7.23 10.77 6.41
N LEU A 154 -6.85 10.93 5.14
CA LEU A 154 -7.78 11.32 4.08
C LEU A 154 -8.91 10.30 3.88
N CYS A 155 -8.57 9.01 3.95
CA CYS A 155 -9.54 7.93 3.80
C CYS A 155 -10.52 7.90 4.98
N ALA A 156 -10.04 8.07 6.22
CA ALA A 156 -10.89 8.14 7.41
C ALA A 156 -11.85 9.34 7.37
N GLY A 157 -11.39 10.50 6.91
CA GLY A 157 -12.22 11.70 6.78
C GLY A 157 -13.36 11.57 5.76
N ALA A 158 -13.18 10.77 4.70
CA ALA A 158 -14.21 10.52 3.70
C ALA A 158 -15.41 9.72 4.26
N VAL A 159 -15.18 8.81 5.21
CA VAL A 159 -16.22 7.99 5.85
C VAL A 159 -17.17 8.83 6.73
N GLN A 160 -16.65 9.89 7.36
CA GLN A 160 -17.43 10.78 8.22
C GLN A 160 -18.32 11.76 7.43
N ALA A 161 -17.88 12.18 6.24
CA ALA A 161 -18.66 13.08 5.38
C ALA A 161 -19.89 12.38 4.77
N GLU A 162 -19.78 11.09 4.42
CA GLU A 162 -20.89 10.32 3.85
C GLU A 162 -21.96 9.97 4.90
N SER A 163 -21.57 9.66 6.14
CA SER A 163 -22.51 9.36 7.24
C SER A 163 -23.32 10.58 7.71
N ALA A 164 -22.88 11.79 7.42
CA ALA A 164 -23.66 13.01 7.65
C ALA A 164 -24.73 13.27 6.58
N SER A 165 -24.65 12.62 5.41
CA SER A 165 -25.56 12.85 4.27
C SER A 165 -26.78 11.92 4.22
N GLU A 166 -26.78 10.81 4.96
CA GLU A 166 -27.91 9.87 5.04
C GLU A 166 -28.97 10.24 6.10
N GLY A 167 -28.77 11.32 6.87
CA GLY A 167 -29.65 11.73 7.97
C GLY A 167 -30.69 12.81 7.64
N SER A 168 -30.89 13.17 6.36
CA SER A 168 -31.78 14.27 5.97
C SER A 168 -32.73 13.89 4.84
N ASN A 169 -33.51 12.82 5.04
CA ASN A 169 -34.73 12.62 4.27
C ASN A 169 -35.80 12.03 5.19
N ASP A 170 -36.49 12.93 5.89
CA ASP A 170 -37.69 12.69 6.68
C ASP A 170 -38.81 13.59 6.11
#